data_AF-A0A8E2KXU8-F1
#
_entry.id   AF-A0A8E2KXU8-F1
#
_cell.length_a   1.000
_cell.length_b   1.000
_cell.length_c   1.000
_cell.angle_alpha   90.00
_cell.angle_beta   90.00
_cell.angle_gamma   90.00
#
_symmetry.space_group_name_H-M   'P 1'
#
loop_
_entity.id
_entity.type
_entity.pdbx_description
1 polymer ?
#
loop_
_entity_poly.entity_id
_entity_poly.type
_entity_poly.pdbx_seq_one_letter_code
_entity_poly.pdbx_strand_id
1 'polypeptide(L)'
;MDLAKANDLMLGKLGLGLLPRDIRSGAVAVVSAVLGVTGSIAMLDLWIFRDRLPADYVAFFTSPLGDRMLAMCIRALGEEVIYRLLYMTAIVAAIKLVRGRVGPVGYGLAAVAAQMIGVWPSLVQEPFRASLRYLAVGAVWGWLYWRQGWFAAAAGHGLSHLLIDPMLLIGLTHTR
;
A
#
# COMPACT_ATOMS: atom_id res chain seq x y z
N MET A 1 3.38 -28.15 -1.15
CA MET A 1 3.58 -27.64 0.22
C MET A 1 2.35 -26.82 0.58
N ASP A 2 1.66 -27.17 1.67
CA ASP A 2 0.45 -26.46 2.11
C ASP A 2 0.86 -25.10 2.73
N LEU A 3 0.71 -24.02 1.96
CA LEU A 3 1.09 -22.67 2.37
C LEU A 3 0.36 -22.21 3.64
N ALA A 4 -0.82 -22.78 3.93
CA ALA A 4 -1.56 -22.51 5.16
C ALA A 4 -0.80 -23.01 6.40
N LYS A 5 -0.22 -24.22 6.33
CA LYS A 5 0.57 -24.79 7.45
C LYS A 5 1.84 -24.01 7.75
N ALA A 6 2.48 -23.43 6.73
CA ALA A 6 3.67 -22.59 6.91
C ALA A 6 3.34 -21.25 7.59
N ASN A 7 2.16 -20.69 7.35
CA ASN A 7 1.70 -19.44 7.97
C ASN A 7 1.29 -19.64 9.46
N ASP A 8 0.80 -20.82 9.83
CA ASP A 8 0.27 -21.12 11.17
C ASP A 8 1.34 -21.37 12.25
N LEU A 9 2.61 -21.50 11.86
CA LEU A 9 3.75 -21.66 12.77
C LEU A 9 4.00 -20.36 13.56
N MET A 10 3.46 -20.27 14.78
CA MET A 10 3.54 -19.19 15.81
C MET A 10 3.20 -17.75 15.37
N LEU A 11 3.74 -17.29 14.24
CA LEU A 11 3.61 -15.96 13.65
C LEU A 11 2.16 -15.70 13.19
N GLY A 12 1.48 -16.68 12.59
CA GLY A 12 0.05 -16.57 12.24
C GLY A 12 -0.86 -16.26 13.43
N LYS A 13 -0.50 -16.74 14.64
CA LYS A 13 -1.24 -16.42 15.88
C LYS A 13 -1.00 -14.97 16.35
N LEU A 14 0.10 -14.34 15.94
CA LEU A 14 0.40 -12.93 16.21
C LEU A 14 -0.16 -11.98 15.14
N GLY A 15 -0.83 -12.52 14.11
CA GLY A 15 -1.34 -11.73 12.99
C GLY A 15 -0.34 -11.56 11.85
N LEU A 16 0.83 -12.20 11.91
CA LEU A 16 1.81 -12.23 10.82
C LEU A 16 1.38 -13.27 9.78
N GLY A 17 0.84 -12.81 8.66
CA GLY A 17 0.69 -13.63 7.46
C GLY A 17 1.78 -13.27 6.46
N LEU A 18 2.75 -14.16 6.20
CA LEU A 18 3.80 -13.87 5.21
C LEU A 18 3.33 -14.18 3.78
N LEU A 19 2.63 -15.30 3.63
CA LEU A 19 2.20 -15.84 2.35
C LEU A 19 0.67 -15.84 2.23
N PRO A 20 0.14 -15.80 0.99
CA PRO A 20 -1.29 -15.95 0.76
C PRO A 20 -1.77 -17.34 1.18
N ARG A 21 -2.98 -17.37 1.74
CA ARG A 21 -3.65 -18.62 2.13
C ARG A 21 -4.12 -19.42 0.91
N ASP A 22 -4.49 -18.71 -0.15
CA ASP A 22 -4.88 -19.27 -1.44
C ASP A 22 -4.26 -18.44 -2.57
N ILE A 23 -3.52 -19.10 -3.47
CA ILE A 23 -2.79 -18.41 -4.55
C ILE A 23 -3.75 -17.74 -5.53
N ARG A 24 -4.88 -18.39 -5.87
CA ARG A 24 -5.82 -17.86 -6.86
C ARG A 24 -6.54 -16.62 -6.34
N SER A 25 -7.11 -16.69 -5.14
CA SER A 25 -7.72 -15.56 -4.45
C SER A 25 -6.72 -14.44 -4.21
N GLY A 26 -5.48 -14.80 -3.82
CA GLY A 26 -4.37 -13.86 -3.66
C GLY A 26 -4.07 -13.11 -4.96
N ALA A 27 -3.91 -13.82 -6.07
CA ALA A 27 -3.64 -13.22 -7.38
C ALA A 27 -4.76 -12.29 -7.84
N VAL A 28 -6.03 -12.70 -7.71
CA VAL A 28 -7.19 -11.85 -8.05
C VAL A 28 -7.21 -10.59 -7.20
N ALA A 29 -6.96 -10.71 -5.90
CA ALA A 29 -6.93 -9.56 -4.99
C ALA A 29 -5.78 -8.61 -5.31
N VAL A 30 -4.58 -9.14 -5.61
CA VAL A 30 -3.41 -8.34 -6.05
C VAL A 30 -3.73 -7.57 -7.32
N VAL A 31 -4.22 -8.24 -8.37
CA VAL A 31 -4.55 -7.58 -9.64
C VAL A 31 -5.62 -6.51 -9.45
N SER A 32 -6.68 -6.82 -8.68
CA SER A 32 -7.75 -5.86 -8.40
C SER A 32 -7.24 -4.64 -7.65
N ALA A 33 -6.39 -4.83 -6.64
CA ALA A 33 -5.80 -3.75 -5.87
C ALA A 33 -4.84 -2.90 -6.72
N VAL A 34 -4.00 -3.53 -7.55
CA VAL A 34 -3.09 -2.85 -8.48
C VAL A 34 -3.87 -1.94 -9.43
N LEU A 35 -4.92 -2.47 -10.08
CA LEU A 35 -5.73 -1.69 -11.02
C LEU A 35 -6.48 -0.56 -10.32
N GLY A 36 -7.11 -0.84 -9.17
CA GLY A 36 -7.84 0.14 -8.40
C GLY A 36 -6.96 1.27 -7.87
N VAL A 37 -5.82 0.94 -7.26
CA VAL A 37 -4.86 1.93 -6.75
C VAL A 37 -4.27 2.75 -7.88
N THR A 38 -3.76 2.10 -8.93
CA THR A 38 -3.19 2.80 -10.11
C THR A 38 -4.21 3.75 -10.73
N GLY A 39 -5.43 3.28 -10.98
CA GLY A 39 -6.50 4.09 -11.55
C GLY A 39 -6.88 5.26 -10.64
N SER A 40 -7.02 5.03 -9.34
CA SER A 40 -7.33 6.10 -8.38
C SER A 40 -6.22 7.15 -8.30
N ILE A 41 -4.96 6.75 -8.27
CA ILE A 41 -3.80 7.66 -8.25
C ILE A 41 -3.77 8.48 -9.54
N ALA A 42 -3.90 7.82 -10.70
CA ALA A 42 -3.93 8.51 -11.98
C ALA A 42 -5.06 9.54 -12.00
N MET A 43 -6.28 9.15 -11.60
CA MET A 43 -7.44 10.04 -11.49
C MET A 43 -7.14 11.27 -10.62
N LEU A 44 -6.56 11.04 -9.44
CA LEU A 44 -6.28 12.08 -8.47
C LEU A 44 -5.19 13.04 -8.97
N ASP A 45 -4.07 12.52 -9.46
CA ASP A 45 -2.90 13.35 -9.80
C ASP A 45 -3.01 13.98 -11.20
N LEU A 46 -3.65 13.32 -12.17
CA LEU A 46 -3.73 13.82 -13.55
C LEU A 46 -4.96 14.67 -13.83
N TRP A 47 -6.03 14.57 -13.03
CA TRP A 47 -7.27 15.31 -13.25
C TRP A 47 -7.76 16.10 -12.04
N ILE A 48 -7.85 15.49 -10.84
CA ILE A 48 -8.50 16.15 -9.69
C ILE A 48 -7.59 17.20 -9.03
N PHE A 49 -6.33 16.86 -8.82
CA PHE A 49 -5.35 17.69 -8.12
C PHE A 49 -4.22 18.17 -9.02
N ARG A 50 -4.36 18.05 -10.33
CA ARG A 50 -3.30 18.32 -11.32
C ARG A 50 -2.61 19.67 -11.10
N ASP A 51 -3.40 20.72 -10.89
CA ASP A 51 -2.94 22.11 -10.71
C ASP A 51 -2.40 22.40 -9.31
N ARG A 52 -2.58 21.46 -8.38
CA ARG A 52 -2.13 21.55 -6.99
C ARG A 52 -0.97 20.63 -6.69
N LEU A 53 -0.45 19.92 -7.69
CA LEU A 53 0.70 19.05 -7.49
C LEU A 53 1.94 19.90 -7.15
N PRO A 54 2.68 19.55 -6.08
CA PRO A 54 3.94 20.20 -5.76
C PRO A 54 4.94 20.13 -6.94
N ALA A 55 5.74 21.19 -7.13
CA ALA A 55 6.67 21.26 -8.26
C ALA A 55 7.74 20.17 -8.22
N ASP A 56 8.22 19.82 -7.03
CA ASP A 56 9.14 18.71 -6.77
C ASP A 56 8.52 17.35 -7.09
N TYR A 57 7.22 17.18 -6.78
CA TYR A 57 6.46 15.98 -7.17
C TYR A 57 6.41 15.83 -8.69
N VAL A 58 6.05 16.91 -9.41
CA VAL A 58 6.00 16.88 -10.89
C VAL A 58 7.39 16.59 -11.46
N ALA A 59 8.41 17.32 -11.00
CA ALA A 59 9.79 17.12 -11.45
C ALA A 59 10.27 15.67 -11.24
N PHE A 60 9.93 15.06 -10.10
CA PHE A 60 10.26 13.68 -9.80
C PHE A 60 9.60 12.72 -10.79
N PHE A 61 8.29 12.83 -11.03
CA PHE A 61 7.55 11.92 -11.94
C PHE A 61 7.75 12.20 -13.43
N THR A 62 8.39 13.33 -13.79
CA THR A 62 8.85 13.61 -15.16
C THR A 62 10.33 13.28 -15.40
N SER A 63 11.06 12.81 -14.38
CA SER A 63 12.46 12.37 -14.50
C SER A 63 12.60 11.05 -15.31
N PRO A 64 13.83 10.58 -15.65
CA PRO A 64 14.02 9.32 -16.37
C PRO A 64 13.31 8.13 -15.71
N LEU A 65 12.52 7.39 -16.51
CA LEU A 65 11.59 6.38 -16.01
C LEU A 65 12.29 5.20 -15.33
N GLY A 66 13.35 4.66 -15.93
CA GLY A 66 13.97 3.39 -15.50
C GLY A 66 14.45 3.42 -14.05
N ASP A 67 15.33 4.37 -13.73
CA ASP A 67 15.92 4.49 -12.39
C ASP A 67 14.87 4.85 -11.33
N ARG A 68 13.95 5.77 -11.67
CA ARG A 68 12.86 6.14 -10.76
C ARG A 68 11.96 4.95 -10.46
N MET A 69 11.49 4.25 -11.49
CA MET A 69 10.55 3.14 -11.33
C MET A 69 11.17 2.00 -10.50
N LEU A 70 12.45 1.68 -10.73
CA LEU A 70 13.16 0.72 -9.91
C LEU A 70 13.25 1.18 -8.45
N ALA A 71 13.63 2.45 -8.22
CA ALA A 71 13.70 3.03 -6.88
C ALA A 71 12.33 3.02 -6.18
N MET A 72 11.24 3.29 -6.90
CA MET A 72 9.88 3.26 -6.35
C MET A 72 9.44 1.83 -6.01
N CYS A 73 9.76 0.83 -6.83
CA CYS A 73 9.51 -0.58 -6.51
C CYS A 73 10.26 -1.02 -5.24
N ILE A 74 11.54 -0.64 -5.09
CA ILE A 74 12.35 -0.95 -3.90
C ILE A 74 11.78 -0.24 -2.68
N ARG A 75 11.44 1.04 -2.82
CA ARG A 75 10.82 1.83 -1.76
C ARG A 75 9.49 1.22 -1.32
N ALA A 76 8.63 0.82 -2.26
CA ALA A 76 7.36 0.17 -1.97
C ALA A 76 7.56 -1.10 -1.13
N LEU A 77 8.55 -1.94 -1.46
CA LEU A 77 8.90 -3.11 -0.66
C LEU A 77 9.32 -2.71 0.77
N GLY A 78 10.18 -1.69 0.90
CA GLY A 78 10.61 -1.17 2.20
C GLY A 78 9.45 -0.64 3.04
N GLU A 79 8.52 0.09 2.42
CA GLU A 79 7.30 0.58 3.06
C GLU A 79 6.39 -0.58 3.51
N GLU A 80 6.28 -1.66 2.74
CA GLU A 80 5.52 -2.85 3.15
C GLU A 80 6.16 -3.59 4.32
N VAL A 81 7.49 -3.62 4.41
CA VAL A 81 8.18 -4.14 5.62
C VAL A 81 7.85 -3.26 6.83
N ILE A 82 8.06 -1.95 6.72
CA ILE A 82 7.92 -1.04 7.86
C ILE A 82 6.46 -0.93 8.32
N TYR A 83 5.55 -0.59 7.42
CA TYR A 83 4.17 -0.26 7.81
C TYR A 83 3.29 -1.49 7.96
N ARG A 84 3.44 -2.52 7.12
CA ARG A 84 2.53 -3.68 7.15
C ARG A 84 3.12 -4.76 8.05
N LEU A 85 4.35 -5.20 7.75
CA LEU A 85 4.93 -6.30 8.50
C LEU A 85 5.26 -5.90 9.95
N LEU A 86 5.83 -4.72 10.21
CA LEU A 86 6.19 -4.30 11.57
C LEU A 86 5.05 -3.56 12.28
N TYR A 87 4.67 -2.36 11.82
CA TYR A 87 3.72 -1.52 12.56
C TYR A 87 2.31 -2.11 12.63
N MET A 88 1.73 -2.53 11.51
CA MET A 88 0.37 -3.08 11.52
C MET A 88 0.31 -4.38 12.35
N THR A 89 1.31 -5.26 12.25
CA THR A 89 1.42 -6.44 13.13
C THR A 89 1.48 -6.07 14.60
N ALA A 90 2.34 -5.12 14.97
CA ALA A 90 2.49 -4.69 16.36
C ALA A 90 1.16 -4.15 16.93
N ILE A 91 0.43 -3.36 16.13
CA ILE A 91 -0.89 -2.84 16.51
C ILE A 91 -1.91 -3.98 16.65
N VAL A 92 -1.97 -4.90 15.69
CA VAL A 92 -2.86 -6.08 15.75
C VAL A 92 -2.57 -6.93 16.98
N ALA A 93 -1.29 -7.17 17.28
CA ALA A 93 -0.85 -7.90 18.46
C ALA A 93 -1.29 -7.17 19.75
N ALA A 94 -1.12 -5.85 19.83
CA ALA A 94 -1.58 -5.06 20.96
C ALA A 94 -3.12 -5.12 21.14
N ILE A 95 -3.88 -4.99 20.06
CA ILE A 95 -5.35 -5.14 20.11
C ILE A 95 -5.72 -6.54 20.60
N LYS A 96 -5.02 -7.58 20.13
CA LYS A 96 -5.26 -8.96 20.54
C LYS A 96 -4.93 -9.18 22.02
N LEU A 97 -3.84 -8.60 22.53
CA LEU A 97 -3.47 -8.69 23.95
C LEU A 97 -4.55 -8.06 24.84
N VAL A 98 -5.11 -6.92 24.43
CA VAL A 98 -6.14 -6.22 25.22
C VAL A 98 -7.53 -6.85 25.09
N ARG A 99 -7.90 -7.33 23.89
CA ARG A 99 -9.28 -7.77 23.59
C ARG A 99 -9.44 -9.28 23.41
N GLY A 100 -8.37 -10.06 23.47
CA GLY A 100 -8.31 -11.50 23.20
C GLY A 100 -8.47 -11.89 21.71
N ARG A 101 -9.10 -11.03 20.90
CA ARG A 101 -9.37 -11.24 19.47
C ARG A 101 -9.34 -9.94 18.68
N VAL A 102 -9.06 -10.04 17.37
CA VAL A 102 -9.10 -8.91 16.43
C VAL A 102 -10.15 -9.20 15.37
N GLY A 103 -11.20 -8.37 15.32
CA GLY A 103 -12.22 -8.43 14.27
C GLY A 103 -11.84 -7.61 13.03
N PRO A 104 -12.63 -7.67 11.96
CA PRO A 104 -12.41 -6.90 10.73
C PRO A 104 -12.14 -5.41 10.95
N VAL A 105 -12.93 -4.77 11.83
CA VAL A 105 -12.75 -3.35 12.19
C VAL A 105 -11.38 -3.10 12.83
N GLY A 106 -10.92 -4.01 13.70
CA GLY A 106 -9.61 -3.89 14.33
C GLY A 106 -8.46 -3.95 13.33
N TYR A 107 -8.56 -4.82 12.32
CA TYR A 107 -7.58 -4.87 11.23
C TYR A 107 -7.62 -3.62 10.36
N GLY A 108 -8.81 -3.10 10.05
CA GLY A 108 -8.96 -1.84 9.31
C GLY A 108 -8.34 -0.66 10.05
N LEU A 109 -8.61 -0.53 11.35
CA LEU A 109 -8.00 0.51 12.20
C LEU A 109 -6.48 0.35 12.29
N ALA A 110 -5.97 -0.88 12.41
CA ALA A 110 -4.53 -1.14 12.42
C ALA A 110 -3.86 -0.73 11.10
N ALA A 111 -4.50 -1.03 9.96
CA ALA A 111 -4.00 -0.62 8.64
C ALA A 111 -3.94 0.91 8.51
N VAL A 112 -5.01 1.61 8.89
CA VAL A 112 -5.07 3.08 8.86
C VAL A 112 -4.02 3.68 9.80
N ALA A 113 -3.97 3.22 11.05
CA ALA A 113 -3.03 3.73 12.05
C ALA A 113 -1.56 3.51 11.64
N ALA A 114 -1.22 2.33 11.11
CA ALA A 114 0.12 2.06 10.61
C ALA A 114 0.49 2.96 9.43
N GLN A 115 -0.45 3.19 8.50
CA GLN A 115 -0.21 4.07 7.37
C GLN A 115 -0.06 5.53 7.81
N MET A 116 -0.84 6.00 8.79
CA MET A 116 -0.76 7.37 9.31
C MET A 116 0.65 7.74 9.76
N ILE A 117 1.42 6.79 10.32
CA ILE A 117 2.81 7.02 10.74
C ILE A 117 3.66 7.52 9.56
N GLY A 118 3.52 6.89 8.39
CA GLY A 118 4.33 7.23 7.22
C GLY A 118 3.86 8.48 6.47
N VAL A 119 2.56 8.78 6.52
CA VAL A 119 1.97 9.87 5.73
C VAL A 119 1.62 11.10 6.55
N TRP A 120 1.93 11.10 7.86
CA TRP A 120 1.61 12.21 8.76
C TRP A 120 2.05 13.58 8.24
N PRO A 121 3.29 13.76 7.73
CA PRO A 121 3.69 15.07 7.20
C PRO A 121 2.80 15.54 6.03
N SER A 122 2.45 14.63 5.11
CA SER A 122 1.55 14.93 4.00
C SER A 122 0.13 15.24 4.47
N LEU A 123 -0.37 14.56 5.50
CA LEU A 123 -1.70 14.81 6.08
C LEU A 123 -1.79 16.19 6.73
N VAL A 124 -0.72 16.65 7.38
CA VAL A 124 -0.68 17.98 7.98
C VAL A 124 -0.66 19.07 6.91
N GLN A 125 0.07 18.86 5.82
CA GLN A 125 0.22 19.85 4.74
C GLN A 125 -1.00 19.91 3.81
N GLU A 126 -1.50 18.76 3.36
CA GLU A 126 -2.57 18.66 2.37
C GLU A 126 -3.60 17.58 2.77
N PRO A 127 -4.39 17.79 3.84
CA PRO A 127 -5.17 16.73 4.48
C PRO A 127 -6.09 15.99 3.51
N PHE A 128 -6.80 16.70 2.65
CA PHE A 128 -7.75 16.09 1.72
C PHE A 128 -7.06 15.24 0.64
N ARG A 129 -6.06 15.81 -0.06
CA ARG A 129 -5.29 15.07 -1.07
C ARG A 129 -4.55 13.91 -0.44
N ALA A 130 -3.83 14.12 0.65
CA ALA A 130 -3.06 13.07 1.31
C ALA A 130 -3.93 11.93 1.86
N SER A 131 -5.15 12.24 2.33
CA SER A 131 -6.11 11.22 2.76
C SER A 131 -6.49 10.29 1.61
N LEU A 132 -6.80 10.83 0.43
CA LEU A 132 -7.18 10.03 -0.73
C LEU A 132 -5.98 9.33 -1.38
N ARG A 133 -4.87 10.08 -1.50
CA ARG A 133 -3.71 9.69 -2.30
C ARG A 133 -2.75 8.75 -1.59
N TYR A 134 -2.64 8.85 -0.26
CA TYR A 134 -1.67 8.11 0.52
C TYR A 134 -2.31 7.29 1.63
N LEU A 135 -3.25 7.85 2.38
CA LEU A 135 -3.88 7.13 3.50
C LEU A 135 -4.82 6.02 3.00
N ALA A 136 -5.75 6.34 2.09
CA ALA A 136 -6.69 5.38 1.52
C ALA A 136 -5.97 4.30 0.72
N VAL A 137 -5.01 4.69 -0.14
CA VAL A 137 -4.14 3.75 -0.86
C VAL A 137 -3.40 2.84 0.11
N GLY A 138 -2.79 3.40 1.16
CA GLY A 138 -2.08 2.59 2.13
C GLY A 138 -2.98 1.64 2.94
N ALA A 139 -4.25 2.02 3.17
CA ALA A 139 -5.25 1.14 3.76
C ALA A 139 -5.63 -0.03 2.85
N VAL A 140 -5.61 0.14 1.52
CA VAL A 140 -5.78 -0.98 0.56
C VAL A 140 -4.65 -1.99 0.71
N TRP A 141 -3.41 -1.53 0.82
CA TRP A 141 -2.27 -2.43 1.06
C TRP A 141 -2.35 -3.11 2.43
N GLY A 142 -2.79 -2.41 3.47
CA GLY A 142 -3.05 -3.02 4.78
C GLY A 142 -4.17 -4.06 4.75
N TRP A 143 -5.24 -3.81 3.99
CA TRP A 143 -6.29 -4.80 3.74
C TRP A 143 -5.73 -6.02 3.00
N LEU A 144 -4.91 -5.82 1.97
CA LEU A 144 -4.31 -6.90 1.21
C LEU A 144 -3.37 -7.73 2.09
N TYR A 145 -2.59 -7.07 2.95
CA TYR A 145 -1.76 -7.73 3.96
C TYR A 145 -2.60 -8.61 4.90
N TRP A 146 -3.67 -8.05 5.47
CA TRP A 146 -4.55 -8.79 6.36
C TRP A 146 -5.21 -10.01 5.68
N ARG A 147 -5.66 -9.85 4.44
CA ARG A 147 -6.43 -10.89 3.73
C ARG A 147 -5.57 -11.93 3.03
N GLN A 148 -4.43 -11.52 2.48
CA GLN A 148 -3.60 -12.31 1.56
C GLN A 148 -2.13 -12.37 1.95
N GLY A 149 -1.75 -11.82 3.10
CA GLY A 149 -0.38 -11.86 3.60
C GLY A 149 0.54 -10.80 2.99
N TRP A 150 1.73 -10.69 3.57
CA TRP A 150 2.68 -9.60 3.31
C TRP A 150 3.19 -9.65 1.87
N PHE A 151 3.47 -10.85 1.36
CA PHE A 151 3.94 -10.99 -0.02
C PHE A 151 2.93 -10.44 -1.04
N ALA A 152 1.62 -10.64 -0.81
CA ALA A 152 0.59 -10.08 -1.68
C ALA A 152 0.57 -8.54 -1.63
N ALA A 153 0.71 -7.95 -0.44
CA ALA A 153 0.81 -6.50 -0.28
C ALA A 153 2.07 -5.92 -0.95
N ALA A 154 3.23 -6.53 -0.72
CA ALA A 154 4.51 -6.18 -1.35
C ALA A 154 4.46 -6.28 -2.88
N ALA A 155 3.95 -7.39 -3.40
CA ALA A 155 3.79 -7.58 -4.84
C ALA A 155 2.82 -6.55 -5.42
N GLY A 156 1.65 -6.34 -4.82
CA GLY A 156 0.66 -5.37 -5.29
C GLY A 156 1.19 -3.94 -5.29
N HIS A 157 1.85 -3.52 -4.21
CA HIS A 157 2.41 -2.18 -4.10
C HIS A 157 3.55 -1.97 -5.12
N GLY A 158 4.50 -2.91 -5.22
CA GLY A 158 5.57 -2.83 -6.22
C GLY A 158 5.05 -2.85 -7.66
N LEU A 159 4.12 -3.75 -7.99
CA LEU A 159 3.52 -3.82 -9.33
C LEU A 159 2.74 -2.57 -9.72
N SER A 160 2.17 -1.86 -8.75
CA SER A 160 1.50 -0.59 -9.04
C SER A 160 2.46 0.44 -9.66
N HIS A 161 3.73 0.46 -9.26
CA HIS A 161 4.76 1.34 -9.84
C HIS A 161 5.11 1.00 -11.29
N LEU A 162 5.06 -0.28 -11.67
CA LEU A 162 5.25 -0.66 -13.07
C LEU A 162 4.14 -0.12 -13.99
N LEU A 163 2.97 0.20 -13.44
CA LEU A 163 1.84 0.76 -14.18
C LEU A 163 1.73 2.29 -14.02
N ILE A 164 1.79 2.79 -12.78
CA ILE A 164 1.50 4.20 -12.50
C ILE A 164 2.64 5.12 -12.90
N ASP A 165 3.90 4.71 -12.75
CA ASP A 165 5.05 5.57 -13.08
C ASP A 165 5.12 5.96 -14.57
N PRO A 166 4.88 5.06 -15.55
CA PRO A 166 4.79 5.46 -16.95
C PRO A 166 3.53 6.30 -17.23
N MET A 167 2.39 6.00 -16.58
CA MET A 167 1.17 6.80 -16.73
C MET A 167 1.36 8.23 -16.23
N LEU A 168 2.00 8.42 -15.08
CA LEU A 168 2.30 9.73 -14.52
C LEU A 168 3.33 10.46 -15.38
N LEU A 169 4.35 9.78 -15.91
CA LEU A 169 5.29 10.40 -16.84
C LEU A 169 4.54 10.99 -18.03
N ILE A 170 3.76 10.16 -18.74
CA ILE A 170 3.00 10.58 -19.92
C ILE A 170 2.00 11.68 -19.56
N GLY A 171 1.23 11.49 -18.49
CA GLY A 171 0.17 12.41 -18.11
C GLY A 171 0.70 13.77 -17.65
N LEU A 172 1.82 13.80 -16.93
CA LEU A 172 2.38 15.06 -16.44
C LEU A 172 3.14 15.82 -17.53
N THR A 173 3.65 15.15 -18.57
CA THR A 173 4.31 15.80 -19.71
C THR A 173 3.36 16.20 -20.85
N HIS A 174 2.26 15.46 -21.06
CA HIS A 174 1.42 15.63 -22.25
C HIS A 174 -0.02 16.07 -22.01
N THR A 175 -0.57 15.93 -20.79
CA THR A 175 -1.97 16.33 -20.50
C THR A 175 -2.07 17.59 -19.64
N ARG A 176 -3.07 18.40 -19.97
CA ARG A 176 -3.54 19.61 -19.27
C ARG A 176 -5.00 19.43 -18.91
#